data_AF-A0AA47EML6-F1
#
_entry.id   AF-A0AA47EML6-F1
#
_cell.length_a   1.000
_cell.length_b   1.000
_cell.length_c   1.000
_cell.angle_alpha   90.00
_cell.angle_beta   90.00
_cell.angle_gamma   90.00
#
_symmetry.space_group_name_H-M   'P 1'
#
loop_
_entity.id
_entity.type
_entity.pdbx_description
1 polymer ?
#
loop_
_entity_poly.entity_id
_entity_poly.type
_entity_poly.pdbx_seq_one_letter_code
_entity_poly.pdbx_strand_id
1 'polypeptide(L)'
;MTLCCKKALQWIFTKKKKINDEEIPQYYVENSCLAIIIPEVFDLVQHELKKRKNAKGYKTSGGYFLGRIVCGVCGSFYGSRVWHSTSKYLRVIWQCNYKFKNDERCSTPHLYEDTLKPVFLDAFNSLLANKEEILQGYEAIIQALTDTSKIDKERVKLQSEIEVVTELLQKCVEENAHITLDQAEYKKRYTTLAERYENIKNGLDEINDKRLERRAKRESIELL
;
A
#
# COMPACT_ATOMS: atom_id res chain seq x y z
N MET A 1 21.49 5.72 -2.45
CA MET A 1 22.11 6.61 -3.48
C MET A 1 22.90 7.72 -2.81
N THR A 2 24.19 7.87 -3.12
CA THR A 2 24.96 9.06 -2.71
C THR A 2 24.60 10.20 -3.65
N LEU A 3 23.73 11.11 -3.21
CA LEU A 3 23.40 12.34 -3.93
C LEU A 3 24.61 13.28 -3.89
N CYS A 4 25.49 13.19 -4.89
CA CYS A 4 26.45 14.26 -5.15
C CYS A 4 25.96 15.10 -6.32
N CYS A 5 25.13 16.10 -6.02
CA CYS A 5 25.01 17.24 -6.93
C CYS A 5 24.73 18.51 -6.13
N LYS A 6 25.80 19.10 -5.58
CA LYS A 6 25.85 20.55 -5.37
C LYS A 6 26.82 21.11 -6.39
N LYS A 7 26.40 21.19 -7.65
CA LYS A 7 27.08 22.06 -8.61
C LYS A 7 26.74 23.49 -8.25
N ALA A 8 27.58 24.09 -7.40
CA ALA A 8 27.58 25.52 -7.21
C ALA A 8 28.26 26.16 -8.43
N LEU A 9 27.63 27.17 -9.02
CA LEU A 9 28.29 28.01 -9.99
C LEU A 9 29.33 28.87 -9.24
N GLN A 10 30.58 28.78 -9.68
CA GLN A 10 31.64 29.67 -9.23
C GLN A 10 31.59 30.90 -10.14
N TRP A 11 31.08 32.03 -9.63
CA TRP A 11 31.03 33.26 -10.41
C TRP A 11 32.46 33.70 -10.77
N ILE A 12 32.79 33.79 -12.06
CA ILE A 12 34.18 33.88 -12.53
C ILE A 12 34.86 35.19 -12.05
N PHE A 13 34.07 36.20 -11.66
CA PHE A 13 34.56 37.49 -11.16
C PHE A 13 34.57 37.65 -9.64
N THR A 14 33.87 36.80 -8.89
CA THR A 14 33.85 36.83 -7.43
C THR A 14 33.72 35.39 -6.98
N LYS A 15 34.65 34.90 -6.16
CA LYS A 15 34.72 33.48 -5.73
C LYS A 15 33.54 33.00 -4.85
N LYS A 16 32.37 33.62 -4.98
CA LYS A 16 31.12 33.27 -4.33
C LYS A 16 30.47 32.09 -5.06
N LYS A 17 30.01 31.13 -4.26
CA LYS A 17 29.25 29.97 -4.72
C LYS A 17 27.78 30.36 -4.85
N LYS A 18 27.20 30.27 -6.05
CA LYS A 18 25.76 30.44 -6.31
C LYS A 18 25.12 29.06 -6.51
N ILE A 19 23.88 28.87 -6.04
CA ILE A 19 23.07 27.68 -6.37
C ILE A 19 22.67 27.77 -7.85
N ASN A 20 22.69 26.65 -8.55
CA ASN A 20 22.38 26.59 -9.99
C ASN A 20 20.86 26.62 -10.21
N ASP A 21 20.36 27.72 -10.79
CA ASP A 21 18.94 27.93 -11.16
C ASP A 21 18.68 27.42 -12.59
N GLU A 22 19.01 26.16 -12.89
CA GLU A 22 18.87 25.53 -14.23
C GLU A 22 19.77 26.08 -15.36
N GLU A 23 20.69 27.00 -15.05
CA GLU A 23 21.63 27.57 -16.03
C GLU A 23 22.57 26.52 -16.68
N ILE A 24 22.81 25.38 -16.00
CA ILE A 24 23.61 24.25 -16.49
C ILE A 24 22.85 22.92 -16.29
N PRO A 25 22.93 21.95 -17.24
CA PRO A 25 22.37 20.62 -17.07
C PRO A 25 22.85 19.93 -15.79
N GLN A 26 21.88 19.55 -14.96
CA GLN A 26 22.10 18.77 -13.75
C GLN A 26 21.94 17.27 -14.09
N TYR A 27 22.96 16.47 -13.77
CA TYR A 27 22.93 15.02 -13.96
C TYR A 27 23.16 14.30 -12.63
N TYR A 28 22.43 13.20 -12.42
CA TYR A 28 22.65 12.29 -11.31
C TYR A 28 23.75 11.30 -11.71
N VAL A 29 24.89 11.31 -11.01
CA VAL A 29 25.92 10.28 -11.18
C VAL A 29 25.79 9.26 -10.07
N GLU A 30 25.53 8.02 -10.45
CA GLU A 30 25.52 6.89 -9.53
C GLU A 30 26.93 6.34 -9.34
N ASN A 31 27.23 5.79 -8.16
CA ASN A 31 28.44 5.01 -7.87
C ASN A 31 29.80 5.74 -8.01
N SER A 32 29.84 7.08 -8.02
CA SER A 32 31.13 7.82 -8.05
C SER A 32 31.96 7.67 -6.78
N CYS A 33 31.36 7.25 -5.68
CA CYS A 33 32.02 6.94 -4.42
C CYS A 33 31.41 5.66 -3.84
N LEU A 34 32.19 4.93 -3.04
CA LEU A 34 31.70 3.79 -2.27
C LEU A 34 30.53 4.24 -1.39
N ALA A 35 29.38 3.58 -1.54
CA ALA A 35 28.19 3.89 -0.77
C ALA A 35 28.39 3.51 0.70
N ILE A 36 28.14 4.44 1.63
CA ILE A 36 28.21 4.18 3.07
C ILE A 36 27.06 3.25 3.50
N ILE A 37 25.91 3.35 2.84
CA ILE A 37 24.69 2.59 3.12
C ILE A 37 24.23 1.91 1.83
N ILE A 38 23.81 0.65 1.95
CA ILE A 38 23.27 -0.15 0.84
C ILE A 38 22.01 0.54 0.29
N PRO A 39 21.81 0.61 -1.04
CA PRO A 39 20.64 1.25 -1.66
C PRO A 39 19.30 0.79 -1.08
N GLU A 40 19.13 -0.52 -0.87
CA GLU A 40 17.93 -1.11 -0.29
C GLU A 40 17.59 -0.52 1.09
N VAL A 41 18.57 -0.42 1.99
CA VAL A 41 18.37 0.17 3.32
C VAL A 41 18.02 1.66 3.21
N PHE A 42 18.64 2.38 2.28
CA PHE A 42 18.32 3.78 2.04
C PHE A 42 16.86 3.94 1.56
N ASP A 43 16.41 3.09 0.66
CA ASP A 43 15.04 3.12 0.12
C ASP A 43 14.02 2.77 1.20
N LEU A 44 14.31 1.79 2.05
CA LEU A 44 13.51 1.46 3.24
C LEU A 44 13.38 2.67 4.19
N VAL A 45 14.48 3.40 4.43
CA VAL A 45 14.44 4.62 5.25
C VAL A 45 13.63 5.72 4.58
N GLN A 46 13.77 5.94 3.27
CA GLN A 46 12.95 6.91 2.54
C GLN A 46 11.45 6.55 2.60
N HIS A 47 11.13 5.26 2.49
CA HIS A 47 9.77 4.76 2.64
C HIS A 47 9.20 5.05 4.04
N GLU A 48 9.95 4.74 5.10
CA GLU A 48 9.56 5.03 6.48
C GLU A 48 9.42 6.54 6.75
N LEU A 49 10.30 7.37 6.18
CA LEU A 49 10.17 8.84 6.26
C LEU A 49 8.89 9.34 5.58
N LYS A 50 8.56 8.80 4.40
CA LYS A 50 7.31 9.13 3.69
C LYS A 50 6.09 8.68 4.49
N LYS A 51 6.12 7.47 5.07
CA LYS A 51 5.08 6.94 5.96
C LYS A 51 4.88 7.86 7.17
N ARG A 52 5.95 8.26 7.86
CA ARG A 52 5.90 9.19 9.00
C ARG A 52 5.37 10.57 8.64
N LYS A 53 5.76 11.10 7.47
CA LYS A 53 5.28 12.40 6.97
C LYS A 53 3.77 12.38 6.72
N ASN A 54 3.24 11.25 6.26
CA ASN A 54 1.82 11.09 5.95
C ASN A 54 0.97 10.67 7.15
N ALA A 55 1.58 10.06 8.17
CA ALA A 55 0.90 9.65 9.40
C ALA A 55 0.44 10.87 10.21
N LYS A 56 -0.85 11.23 10.09
CA LYS A 56 -1.49 12.23 10.95
C LYS A 56 -1.37 11.76 12.40
N GLY A 57 -0.61 12.48 13.22
CA GLY A 57 -0.46 12.19 14.65
C GLY A 57 0.86 11.56 15.07
N TYR A 58 1.80 11.28 14.15
CA TYR A 58 3.15 10.87 14.52
C TYR A 58 3.83 11.97 15.34
N LYS A 59 4.06 11.71 16.63
CA LYS A 59 4.78 12.62 17.54
C LYS A 59 5.91 11.82 18.20
N THR A 60 7.15 12.25 17.98
CA THR A 60 8.37 11.62 18.52
C THR A 60 8.47 11.72 20.05
N SER A 61 7.61 12.51 20.70
CA SER A 61 7.63 12.75 22.14
C SER A 61 7.14 11.53 22.94
N GLY A 62 7.94 11.12 23.94
CA GLY A 62 7.89 9.82 24.64
C GLY A 62 6.72 9.53 25.60
N GLY A 63 5.52 10.03 25.33
CA GLY A 63 4.32 9.71 26.14
C GLY A 63 3.50 8.57 25.51
N TYR A 64 3.12 7.58 26.31
CA TYR A 64 2.47 6.34 25.86
C TYR A 64 1.21 6.55 25.02
N PHE A 65 0.40 7.58 25.32
CA PHE A 65 -0.87 7.85 24.64
C PHE A 65 -0.82 8.96 23.57
N LEU A 66 0.36 9.55 23.33
CA LEU A 66 0.49 10.64 22.36
C LEU A 66 0.23 10.13 20.95
N GLY A 67 -0.66 10.81 20.21
CA GLY A 67 -1.03 10.42 18.86
C GLY A 67 -1.91 9.16 18.77
N ARG A 68 -2.35 8.59 19.89
CA ARG A 68 -3.21 7.40 19.93
C ARG A 68 -4.67 7.71 20.31
N ILE A 69 -4.89 8.65 21.22
CA ILE A 69 -6.23 9.02 21.66
C ILE A 69 -6.83 10.02 20.65
N VAL A 70 -7.91 9.60 19.97
CA VAL A 70 -8.65 10.40 19.00
C VAL A 70 -9.97 10.88 19.60
N CYS A 71 -10.32 12.14 19.36
CA CYS A 71 -11.58 12.72 19.77
C CYS A 71 -12.73 12.24 18.88
N GLY A 72 -13.77 11.64 19.47
CA GLY A 72 -14.95 11.18 18.74
C GLY A 72 -15.84 12.31 18.18
N VAL A 73 -15.69 13.55 18.65
CA VAL A 73 -16.49 14.70 18.17
C VAL A 73 -15.80 15.43 17.02
N CYS A 74 -14.53 15.80 17.17
CA CYS A 74 -13.82 16.63 16.19
C CYS A 74 -12.69 15.91 15.43
N GLY A 75 -12.53 14.60 15.64
CA GLY A 75 -11.52 13.76 14.96
C GLY A 75 -10.06 14.12 15.28
N SER A 76 -9.82 15.08 16.17
CA SER A 76 -8.48 15.57 16.52
C SER A 76 -7.86 14.74 17.65
N PHE A 77 -6.54 14.69 17.72
CA PHE A 77 -5.84 13.98 18.78
C PHE A 77 -5.93 14.71 20.13
N TYR A 78 -6.02 13.94 21.22
CA TYR A 78 -5.77 14.45 22.56
C TYR A 78 -4.27 14.75 22.75
N GLY A 79 -3.97 15.68 23.65
CA GLY A 79 -2.61 16.00 24.08
C GLY A 79 -2.54 16.03 25.60
N SER A 80 -1.38 15.64 26.13
CA SER A 80 -1.08 15.79 27.55
C SER A 80 -0.94 17.27 27.92
N ARG A 81 -1.42 17.62 29.11
CA ARG A 81 -1.26 18.90 29.78
C ARG A 81 -0.96 18.63 31.24
N VAL A 82 -0.08 19.41 31.83
CA VAL A 82 0.23 19.32 33.26
C VAL A 82 -0.57 20.39 33.99
N TRP A 83 -1.38 19.97 34.95
CA TRP A 83 -2.07 20.86 35.88
C TRP A 83 -1.30 20.93 37.20
N HIS A 84 -1.33 22.12 37.83
CA HIS A 84 -0.64 22.40 39.10
C HIS A 84 0.86 22.02 39.10
N SER A 85 1.57 22.38 38.02
CA SER A 85 2.98 22.00 37.77
C SER A 85 3.97 22.34 38.88
N THR A 86 3.70 23.37 39.68
CA THR A 86 4.56 23.84 40.78
C THR A 86 4.16 23.30 42.16
N SER A 87 3.12 22.48 42.27
CA SER A 87 2.61 21.98 43.56
C SER A 87 2.72 20.46 43.69
N LYS A 88 2.62 19.95 44.93
CA LYS A 88 2.53 18.51 45.21
C LYS A 88 1.28 17.83 44.62
N TYR A 89 0.31 18.62 44.14
CA TYR A 89 -0.90 18.13 43.48
C TYR A 89 -0.77 18.15 41.95
N LEU A 90 0.47 18.12 41.43
CA LEU A 90 0.75 17.98 40.02
C LEU A 90 -0.02 16.79 39.44
N ARG A 91 -0.80 17.03 38.39
CA ARG A 91 -1.56 16.00 37.69
C ARG A 91 -1.38 16.13 36.19
N VAL A 92 -1.22 15.01 35.52
CA VAL A 92 -1.22 14.97 34.06
C VAL A 92 -2.63 14.66 33.60
N ILE A 93 -3.18 15.56 32.80
CA ILE A 93 -4.48 15.40 32.17
C ILE A 93 -4.34 15.33 30.65
N TRP A 94 -5.28 14.67 30.03
CA TRP A 94 -5.39 14.53 28.59
C TRP A 94 -6.60 15.32 28.11
N GLN A 95 -6.37 16.25 27.19
CA GLN A 95 -7.41 17.12 26.65
C GLN A 95 -7.33 17.16 25.13
N CYS A 96 -8.48 17.24 24.46
CA CYS A 96 -8.53 17.44 23.01
C CYS A 96 -7.74 18.69 22.60
N ASN A 97 -6.78 18.53 21.67
CA ASN A 97 -5.92 19.65 21.24
C ASN A 97 -6.68 20.75 20.48
N TYR A 98 -7.86 20.43 19.94
CA TYR A 98 -8.70 21.35 19.17
C TYR A 98 -9.80 21.99 20.02
N LYS A 99 -9.83 21.72 21.34
CA LYS A 99 -10.88 22.23 22.23
C LYS A 99 -11.04 23.76 22.21
N PHE A 100 -9.95 24.48 21.98
CA PHE A 100 -9.91 25.95 21.97
C PHE A 100 -9.38 26.53 20.64
N LYS A 101 -9.26 25.72 19.58
CA LYS A 101 -8.66 26.17 18.31
C LYS A 101 -9.65 26.77 17.31
N ASN A 102 -10.92 26.38 17.39
CA ASN A 102 -11.98 26.85 16.49
C ASN A 102 -12.95 27.77 17.26
N ASP A 103 -13.78 28.50 16.52
CA ASP A 103 -14.87 29.31 17.10
C ASP A 103 -15.86 28.44 17.89
N GLU A 104 -16.12 27.22 17.41
CA GLU A 104 -16.86 26.20 18.14
C GLU A 104 -15.94 25.36 19.03
N ARG A 105 -16.18 25.43 20.34
CA ARG A 105 -15.42 24.66 21.33
C ARG A 105 -15.85 23.20 21.33
N CYS A 106 -14.86 22.31 21.25
CA CYS A 106 -15.13 20.88 21.40
C CYS A 106 -15.68 20.58 22.81
N SER A 107 -16.85 19.94 22.86
CA SER A 107 -17.58 19.60 24.10
C SER A 107 -16.96 18.44 24.89
N THR A 108 -15.90 17.82 24.38
CA THR A 108 -15.28 16.65 25.03
C THR A 108 -14.64 16.95 26.40
N PRO A 109 -14.77 16.03 27.37
CA PRO A 109 -14.19 16.18 28.71
C PRO A 109 -12.66 16.03 28.69
N HIS A 110 -12.01 16.42 29.79
CA HIS A 110 -10.62 16.03 30.04
C HIS A 110 -10.58 14.64 30.68
N LEU A 111 -9.49 13.92 30.43
CA LEU A 111 -9.25 12.57 30.98
C LEU A 111 -8.07 12.64 31.93
N TYR A 112 -8.14 11.96 33.06
CA TYR A 112 -7.01 11.83 33.98
C TYR A 112 -6.11 10.69 33.52
N GLU A 113 -4.79 10.91 33.52
CA GLU A 113 -3.85 9.86 33.13
C GLU A 113 -3.93 8.63 34.04
N ASP A 114 -4.16 8.84 35.33
CA ASP A 114 -4.28 7.76 36.32
C ASP A 114 -5.52 6.89 36.11
N THR A 115 -6.57 7.43 35.50
CA THR A 115 -7.76 6.66 35.09
C THR A 115 -7.56 5.99 33.74
N LEU A 116 -6.81 6.63 32.84
CA LEU A 116 -6.65 6.15 31.47
C LEU A 116 -5.71 4.94 31.39
N LYS A 117 -4.68 4.87 32.24
CA LYS A 117 -3.76 3.72 32.33
C LYS A 117 -4.45 2.40 32.66
N PRO A 118 -5.22 2.26 33.78
CA PRO A 118 -5.87 1.00 34.12
C PRO A 118 -6.92 0.61 33.08
N VAL A 119 -7.74 1.57 32.61
CA VAL A 119 -8.74 1.30 31.55
C VAL A 119 -8.08 0.77 30.28
N PHE A 120 -6.93 1.32 29.90
CA PHE A 120 -6.17 0.81 28.75
C PHE A 120 -5.67 -0.62 28.99
N LEU A 121 -5.12 -0.91 30.17
CA LEU A 121 -4.64 -2.26 30.51
C LEU A 121 -5.80 -3.27 30.54
N ASP A 122 -6.95 -2.92 31.10
CA ASP A 122 -8.12 -3.78 31.14
C ASP A 122 -8.62 -4.10 29.72
N ALA A 123 -8.74 -3.07 28.88
CA ALA A 123 -9.12 -3.25 27.48
C ALA A 123 -8.10 -4.10 26.71
N PHE A 124 -6.81 -3.87 26.93
CA PHE A 124 -5.73 -4.61 26.27
C PHE A 124 -5.67 -6.07 26.74
N ASN A 125 -5.85 -6.33 28.03
CA ASN A 125 -5.88 -7.68 28.59
C ASN A 125 -7.12 -8.45 28.12
N SER A 126 -8.27 -7.80 27.99
CA SER A 126 -9.47 -8.40 27.40
C SER A 126 -9.24 -8.80 25.93
N LEU A 127 -8.58 -7.93 25.14
CA LEU A 127 -8.14 -8.26 23.79
C LEU A 127 -7.17 -9.45 23.75
N LEU A 128 -6.23 -9.52 24.69
CA LEU A 128 -5.27 -10.63 24.79
C LEU A 128 -5.94 -11.95 25.17
N ALA A 129 -6.98 -11.92 26.02
CA ALA A 129 -7.73 -13.11 26.40
C ALA A 129 -8.42 -13.76 25.18
N ASN A 130 -8.90 -12.95 24.25
CA ASN A 130 -9.56 -13.41 23.01
C ASN A 130 -8.63 -13.37 21.79
N LYS A 131 -7.30 -13.27 22.01
CA LYS A 131 -6.32 -13.09 20.92
C LYS A 131 -6.44 -14.16 19.85
N GLU A 132 -6.59 -15.42 20.25
CA GLU A 132 -6.64 -16.55 19.31
C GLU A 132 -7.87 -16.48 18.40
N GLU A 133 -9.04 -16.22 18.97
CA GLU A 133 -10.29 -16.05 18.22
C GLU A 133 -10.22 -14.86 17.26
N ILE A 134 -9.68 -13.73 17.73
CA ILE A 134 -9.51 -12.53 16.91
C ILE A 134 -8.56 -12.81 15.74
N LEU A 135 -7.43 -13.49 15.99
CA LEU A 135 -6.47 -13.85 14.94
C LEU A 135 -7.10 -14.80 13.93
N GLN A 136 -7.81 -15.83 14.38
CA GLN A 136 -8.54 -16.75 13.48
C GLN A 136 -9.59 -16.01 12.63
N GLY A 137 -10.30 -15.04 13.23
CA GLY A 137 -11.24 -14.19 12.50
C GLY A 137 -10.56 -13.37 11.42
N TYR A 138 -9.41 -12.75 11.72
CA TYR A 138 -8.62 -12.03 10.73
C TYR A 138 -8.06 -12.94 9.64
N GLU A 139 -7.53 -14.12 10.00
CA GLU A 139 -7.05 -15.11 9.04
C GLU A 139 -8.17 -15.55 8.09
N ALA A 140 -9.37 -15.81 8.60
CA ALA A 140 -10.53 -16.16 7.78
C ALA A 140 -10.92 -15.04 6.81
N ILE A 141 -10.88 -13.78 7.26
CA ILE A 141 -11.15 -12.61 6.41
C ILE A 141 -10.07 -12.46 5.33
N ILE A 142 -8.79 -12.57 5.71
CA ILE A 142 -7.66 -12.50 4.78
C ILE A 142 -7.79 -13.60 3.73
N GLN A 143 -8.07 -14.83 4.16
CA GLN A 143 -8.28 -15.96 3.26
C GLN A 143 -9.46 -15.71 2.31
N ALA A 144 -10.61 -15.24 2.82
CA ALA A 144 -11.76 -14.95 1.97
C ALA A 144 -11.48 -13.88 0.90
N LEU A 145 -10.67 -12.86 1.24
CA LEU A 145 -10.31 -11.78 0.32
C LEU A 145 -9.22 -12.15 -0.68
N THR A 146 -8.31 -13.06 -0.29
CA THR A 146 -7.09 -13.37 -1.06
C THR A 146 -7.09 -14.75 -1.71
N ASP A 147 -8.06 -15.62 -1.39
CA ASP A 147 -8.13 -16.97 -1.96
C ASP A 147 -8.26 -16.91 -3.49
N THR A 148 -7.30 -17.52 -4.18
CA THR A 148 -7.27 -17.66 -5.64
C THR A 148 -7.71 -19.03 -6.11
N SER A 149 -8.02 -19.98 -5.21
CA SER A 149 -8.26 -21.39 -5.56
C SER A 149 -9.34 -21.59 -6.63
N LYS A 150 -10.46 -20.87 -6.53
CA LYS A 150 -11.55 -20.93 -7.52
C LYS A 150 -11.13 -20.33 -8.87
N ILE A 151 -10.42 -19.20 -8.82
CA ILE A 151 -9.91 -18.50 -10.00
C ILE A 151 -8.87 -19.37 -10.72
N ASP A 152 -7.97 -20.00 -9.98
CA ASP A 152 -6.97 -20.92 -10.52
C ASP A 152 -7.62 -22.14 -11.19
N LYS A 153 -8.70 -22.70 -10.62
CA LYS A 153 -9.46 -23.81 -11.24
C LYS A 153 -10.14 -23.39 -12.54
N GLU A 154 -10.76 -22.22 -12.58
CA GLU A 154 -11.42 -21.70 -13.77
C GLU A 154 -10.40 -21.38 -14.88
N ARG A 155 -9.26 -20.80 -14.50
CA ARG A 155 -8.14 -20.55 -15.40
C ARG A 155 -7.64 -21.82 -16.09
N VAL A 156 -7.46 -22.92 -15.33
CA VAL A 156 -7.03 -24.21 -15.91
C VAL A 156 -8.06 -24.74 -16.91
N LYS A 157 -9.36 -24.57 -16.65
CA LYS A 157 -10.41 -24.96 -17.59
C LYS A 157 -10.32 -24.16 -18.90
N LEU A 158 -10.28 -22.82 -18.80
CA LEU A 158 -10.16 -21.97 -20.00
C LEU A 158 -8.87 -22.27 -20.77
N GLN A 159 -7.75 -22.50 -20.08
CA GLN A 159 -6.49 -22.89 -20.72
C GLN A 159 -6.63 -24.18 -21.54
N SER A 160 -7.27 -25.21 -20.97
CA SER A 160 -7.53 -26.46 -21.69
C SER A 160 -8.47 -26.28 -22.87
N GLU A 161 -9.46 -25.39 -22.76
CA GLU A 161 -10.36 -25.08 -23.86
C GLU A 161 -9.66 -24.31 -24.99
N ILE A 162 -8.73 -23.41 -24.65
CA ILE A 162 -7.87 -22.74 -25.64
C ILE A 162 -7.04 -23.78 -26.39
N GLU A 163 -6.40 -24.71 -25.68
CA GLU A 163 -5.59 -25.78 -26.30
C GLU A 163 -6.42 -26.57 -27.32
N VAL A 164 -7.62 -27.02 -26.94
CA VAL A 164 -8.52 -27.75 -27.84
C VAL A 164 -8.91 -26.91 -29.07
N VAL A 165 -9.26 -25.62 -28.89
CA VAL A 165 -9.63 -24.77 -30.03
C VAL A 165 -8.43 -24.49 -30.93
N THR A 166 -7.23 -24.33 -30.37
CA THR A 166 -6.00 -24.15 -31.16
C THR A 166 -5.68 -25.38 -32.01
N GLU A 167 -5.85 -26.59 -31.47
CA GLU A 167 -5.69 -27.83 -32.25
C GLU A 167 -6.73 -27.93 -33.37
N LEU A 168 -8.00 -27.56 -33.11
CA LEU A 168 -9.04 -27.55 -34.13
C LEU A 168 -8.77 -26.53 -35.24
N LEU A 169 -8.23 -25.35 -34.88
CA LEU A 169 -7.81 -24.34 -35.84
C LEU A 169 -6.66 -24.85 -36.72
N GLN A 170 -5.63 -25.47 -36.11
CA GLN A 170 -4.51 -26.05 -36.84
C GLN A 170 -4.99 -27.13 -37.83
N LYS A 171 -5.82 -28.07 -37.38
CA LYS A 171 -6.39 -29.11 -38.26
C LYS A 171 -7.22 -28.51 -39.39
N CYS A 172 -8.01 -27.48 -39.13
CA CYS A 172 -8.80 -26.79 -40.16
C CYS A 172 -7.91 -26.17 -41.24
N VAL A 173 -6.78 -25.57 -40.86
CA VAL A 173 -5.80 -25.00 -41.79
C VAL A 173 -5.07 -26.09 -42.58
N GLU A 174 -4.67 -27.19 -41.92
CA GLU A 174 -4.03 -28.35 -42.56
C GLU A 174 -4.94 -29.04 -43.58
N GLU A 175 -6.22 -29.26 -43.24
CA GLU A 175 -7.23 -29.85 -44.12
C GLU A 175 -7.38 -29.04 -45.41
N ASN A 176 -7.42 -27.70 -45.32
CA ASN A 176 -7.51 -26.81 -46.48
C ASN A 176 -6.20 -26.74 -47.30
N ALA A 177 -5.04 -27.01 -46.69
CA ALA A 177 -3.77 -27.07 -47.41
C ALA A 177 -3.61 -28.35 -48.23
N HIS A 178 -4.19 -29.47 -47.77
CA HIS A 178 -4.04 -30.78 -48.39
C HIS A 178 -5.22 -31.20 -49.28
N ILE A 179 -6.40 -30.63 -49.10
CA ILE A 179 -7.64 -31.00 -49.81
C ILE A 179 -8.28 -29.75 -50.40
N THR A 180 -8.73 -29.83 -51.65
CA THR A 180 -9.54 -28.76 -52.26
C THR A 180 -10.92 -28.75 -51.62
N LEU A 181 -11.15 -27.80 -50.72
CA LEU A 181 -12.42 -27.56 -50.02
C LEU A 181 -13.20 -26.39 -50.65
N ASP A 182 -14.51 -26.36 -50.41
CA ASP A 182 -15.31 -25.17 -50.67
C ASP A 182 -14.83 -23.99 -49.80
N GLN A 183 -14.47 -22.89 -50.47
CA GLN A 183 -13.86 -21.74 -49.81
C GLN A 183 -14.86 -21.00 -48.91
N ALA A 184 -16.16 -21.04 -49.24
CA ALA A 184 -17.18 -20.41 -48.40
C ALA A 184 -17.38 -21.20 -47.09
N GLU A 185 -17.45 -22.53 -47.18
CA GLU A 185 -17.58 -23.41 -46.01
C GLU A 185 -16.34 -23.38 -45.10
N TYR A 186 -15.13 -23.46 -45.68
CA TYR A 186 -13.87 -23.33 -44.93
C TYR A 186 -13.81 -22.00 -44.16
N LYS A 187 -14.09 -20.89 -44.86
CA LYS A 187 -14.03 -19.56 -44.25
C LYS A 187 -14.99 -19.44 -43.07
N LYS A 188 -16.21 -19.98 -43.21
CA LYS A 188 -17.21 -20.00 -42.13
C LYS A 188 -16.73 -20.81 -40.93
N ARG A 189 -16.17 -22.00 -41.14
CA ARG A 189 -15.64 -22.88 -40.07
C ARG A 189 -14.46 -22.23 -39.35
N TYR A 190 -13.54 -21.63 -40.10
CA TYR A 190 -12.40 -20.89 -39.56
C TYR A 190 -12.83 -19.68 -38.74
N THR A 191 -13.74 -18.85 -39.25
CA THR A 191 -14.21 -17.66 -38.53
C THR A 191 -14.88 -18.03 -37.21
N THR A 192 -15.71 -19.08 -37.19
CA THR A 192 -16.36 -19.54 -35.96
C THR A 192 -15.35 -20.04 -34.91
N LEU A 193 -14.32 -20.79 -35.34
CA LEU A 193 -13.26 -21.25 -34.43
C LEU A 193 -12.39 -20.08 -33.94
N ALA A 194 -12.08 -19.12 -34.81
CA ALA A 194 -11.32 -17.92 -34.44
C ALA A 194 -12.08 -17.03 -33.45
N GLU A 195 -13.38 -16.81 -33.65
CA GLU A 195 -14.24 -16.09 -32.70
C GLU A 195 -14.29 -16.80 -31.34
N ARG A 196 -14.41 -18.13 -31.35
CA ARG A 196 -14.39 -18.92 -30.11
C ARG A 196 -13.04 -18.78 -29.38
N TYR A 197 -11.93 -18.84 -30.11
CA TYR A 197 -10.59 -18.64 -29.55
C TYR A 197 -10.45 -17.26 -28.89
N GLU A 198 -10.82 -16.18 -29.58
CA GLU A 198 -10.72 -14.82 -29.05
C GLU A 198 -11.59 -14.63 -27.80
N ASN A 199 -12.81 -15.19 -27.78
CA ASN A 199 -13.68 -15.13 -26.60
C ASN A 199 -13.08 -15.82 -25.37
N ILE A 200 -12.52 -17.02 -25.55
CA ILE A 200 -11.90 -17.76 -24.44
C ILE A 200 -10.62 -17.06 -23.97
N LYS A 201 -9.82 -16.53 -24.91
CA LYS A 201 -8.61 -15.76 -24.61
C LYS A 201 -8.92 -14.50 -23.79
N ASN A 202 -9.92 -13.71 -24.19
CA ASN A 202 -10.36 -12.54 -23.43
C ASN A 202 -10.80 -12.93 -22.01
N GLY A 203 -11.56 -14.02 -21.87
CA GLY A 203 -11.96 -14.53 -20.55
C GLY A 203 -10.77 -14.98 -19.69
N LEU A 204 -9.74 -15.57 -20.31
CA LEU A 204 -8.51 -15.97 -19.62
C LEU A 204 -7.72 -14.75 -19.12
N ASP A 205 -7.63 -13.70 -19.93
CA ASP A 205 -6.97 -12.44 -19.58
C ASP A 205 -7.69 -11.77 -18.39
N GLU A 206 -9.02 -11.67 -18.42
CA GLU A 206 -9.81 -11.15 -17.29
C GLU A 206 -9.60 -11.94 -15.99
N ILE A 207 -9.49 -13.26 -16.09
CA ILE A 207 -9.23 -14.14 -14.94
C ILE A 207 -7.82 -13.94 -14.39
N ASN A 208 -6.83 -13.76 -15.26
CA ASN A 208 -5.46 -13.47 -14.87
C ASN A 208 -5.36 -12.12 -14.15
N ASP A 209 -6.09 -11.10 -14.62
CA ASP A 209 -6.13 -9.78 -13.97
C ASP A 209 -6.75 -9.89 -12.56
N LYS A 210 -7.92 -10.54 -12.43
CA LYS A 210 -8.56 -10.78 -11.12
C LYS A 210 -7.65 -11.53 -10.14
N ARG A 211 -6.86 -12.48 -10.65
CA ARG A 211 -5.89 -13.24 -9.86
C ARG A 211 -4.73 -12.35 -9.40
N LEU A 212 -4.21 -11.51 -10.29
CA LEU A 212 -3.13 -10.58 -9.99
C LEU A 212 -3.56 -9.56 -8.95
N GLU A 213 -4.77 -9.00 -9.05
CA GLU A 213 -5.34 -8.11 -8.04
C GLU A 213 -5.44 -8.76 -6.64
N ARG A 214 -5.92 -10.02 -6.56
CA ARG A 214 -6.02 -10.72 -5.28
C ARG A 214 -4.66 -11.03 -4.67
N ARG A 215 -3.67 -11.38 -5.50
CA ARG A 215 -2.28 -11.59 -5.06
C ARG A 215 -1.64 -10.29 -4.57
N ALA A 216 -1.79 -9.20 -5.31
CA ALA A 216 -1.29 -7.89 -4.91
C ALA A 216 -1.93 -7.43 -3.58
N LYS A 217 -3.23 -7.69 -3.37
CA LYS A 217 -3.90 -7.44 -2.08
C LYS A 217 -3.29 -8.28 -0.95
N ARG A 218 -2.96 -9.54 -1.20
CA ARG A 218 -2.31 -10.42 -0.21
C ARG A 218 -0.93 -9.88 0.18
N GLU A 219 -0.09 -9.57 -0.79
CA GLU A 219 1.25 -9.01 -0.54
C GLU A 219 1.16 -7.68 0.23
N SER A 220 0.20 -6.83 -0.10
CA SER A 220 -0.05 -5.58 0.64
C SER A 220 -0.45 -5.84 2.10
N ILE A 221 -1.25 -6.87 2.37
CA ILE A 221 -1.64 -7.25 3.74
C ILE A 221 -0.46 -7.85 4.51
N GLU A 222 0.38 -8.68 3.87
CA GLU A 222 1.54 -9.32 4.50
C GLU A 222 2.67 -8.32 4.82
N LEU A 223 2.71 -7.17 4.14
CA LEU A 223 3.67 -6.09 4.38
C LEU A 223 3.24 -5.05 5.45
N LEU A 224 2.04 -5.18 6.03
CA LEU A 224 1.51 -4.31 7.09
C LEU A 224 1.94 -4.75 8.49
#